data_AF-A0A859FGG4-F1
#
_entry.id   AF-A0A859FGG4-F1
#
_cell.length_a   1.000
_cell.length_b   1.000
_cell.length_c   1.000
_cell.angle_alpha   90.00
_cell.angle_beta   90.00
_cell.angle_gamma   90.00
#
_symmetry.space_group_name_H-M   'P 1'
#
loop_
_entity.id
_entity.type
_entity.pdbx_description
1 polymer ?
#
loop_
_entity_poly.entity_id
_entity_poly.type
_entity_poly.pdbx_seq_one_letter_code
_entity_poly.pdbx_strand_id
1 'polypeptide(L)'
;MLGQLRQRFTAKKERFAEETQERIRQYATLERQAALQDMKQKHESQTLLNQAVSEYLTTVHPSFLLHPDVHRAVLNMLFARSEGTFSMSISMTKEMRKAYSFYHNDLKPFIVALEERGFRLNGNEELFLTSLLTKLRETNYRMLSERYGDFISIEMSLSDAFYRYFVVVPRESRFESGHLDFFATYLNHKKIEDFTWTKNKMKRQLRQFAKQHKHLSRKTSDQQLAKLG
;
A
#
# COMPACT_ATOMS: atom_id res chain seq x y z
N MET A 1 -60.33 37.44 29.75
CA MET A 1 -60.05 35.98 29.63
C MET A 1 -59.14 35.62 28.44
N LEU A 2 -59.21 36.28 27.28
CA LEU A 2 -58.36 35.97 26.11
C LEU A 2 -56.84 36.20 26.30
N GLY A 3 -56.44 37.18 27.12
CA GLY A 3 -55.01 37.49 27.37
C GLY A 3 -54.27 36.41 28.18
N GLN A 4 -54.91 35.84 29.20
CA GLN A 4 -54.34 34.75 30.00
C GLN A 4 -54.19 33.44 29.22
N LEU A 5 -55.11 33.16 28.28
CA LEU A 5 -55.01 32.02 27.37
C LEU A 5 -53.82 32.17 26.40
N ARG A 6 -53.61 33.37 25.83
CA ARG A 6 -52.42 33.65 24.99
C ARG A 6 -51.11 33.48 25.75
N GLN A 7 -51.01 34.00 26.98
CA GLN A 7 -49.81 33.83 27.82
C GLN A 7 -49.52 32.37 28.16
N ARG A 8 -50.55 31.55 28.43
CA ARG A 8 -50.36 30.10 28.66
C ARG A 8 -49.90 29.36 27.41
N PHE A 9 -50.39 29.76 26.23
CA PHE A 9 -49.95 29.18 24.96
C PHE A 9 -48.50 29.55 24.61
N THR A 10 -48.09 30.81 24.82
CA THR A 10 -46.71 31.23 24.59
C THR A 10 -45.76 30.52 25.55
N ALA A 11 -46.08 30.47 26.85
CA ALA A 11 -45.27 29.76 27.84
C ALA A 11 -45.13 28.25 27.55
N LYS A 12 -46.20 27.60 27.03
CA LYS A 12 -46.14 26.19 26.63
C LYS A 12 -45.28 25.98 25.38
N LYS A 13 -45.32 26.91 24.43
CA LYS A 13 -44.48 26.89 23.22
C LYS A 13 -43.00 27.12 23.54
N GLU A 14 -42.71 28.03 24.48
CA GLU A 14 -41.36 28.29 24.97
C GLU A 14 -40.77 27.07 25.68
N ARG A 15 -41.51 26.47 26.65
CA ARG A 15 -41.07 25.22 27.29
C ARG A 15 -40.81 24.10 26.28
N PHE A 16 -41.70 23.95 25.29
CA PHE A 16 -41.51 22.93 24.26
C PHE A 16 -40.28 23.20 23.38
N ALA A 17 -40.00 24.47 23.07
CA ALA A 17 -38.80 24.85 22.33
C ALA A 17 -37.53 24.58 23.15
N GLU A 18 -37.54 24.88 24.45
CA GLU A 18 -36.44 24.57 25.37
C GLU A 18 -36.19 23.06 25.48
N GLU A 19 -37.23 22.27 25.72
CA GLU A 19 -37.14 20.80 25.79
C GLU A 19 -36.63 20.21 24.46
N THR A 20 -37.08 20.74 23.32
CA THR A 20 -36.62 20.30 22.01
C THR A 20 -35.16 20.67 21.79
N GLN A 21 -34.76 21.89 22.16
CA GLN A 21 -33.38 22.34 22.04
C GLN A 21 -32.45 21.55 22.96
N GLU A 22 -32.90 21.17 24.15
CA GLU A 22 -32.15 20.32 25.07
C GLU A 22 -31.99 18.90 24.53
N ARG A 23 -33.05 18.29 23.96
CA ARG A 23 -32.95 17.00 23.26
C ARG A 23 -31.96 17.07 22.10
N ILE A 24 -32.02 18.10 21.26
CA ILE A 24 -31.07 18.29 20.14
C ILE A 24 -29.64 18.37 20.66
N ARG A 25 -29.39 19.11 21.74
CA ARG A 25 -28.06 19.21 22.36
C ARG A 25 -27.58 17.85 22.87
N GLN A 26 -28.44 17.09 23.56
CA GLN A 26 -28.11 15.76 24.09
C GLN A 26 -27.78 14.78 22.96
N TYR A 27 -28.58 14.74 21.88
CA TYR A 27 -28.29 13.93 20.70
C TYR A 27 -26.95 14.33 20.07
N ALA A 28 -26.71 15.63 19.86
CA ALA A 28 -25.46 16.11 19.29
C ALA A 28 -24.24 15.76 20.16
N THR A 29 -24.38 15.76 21.49
CA THR A 29 -23.29 15.33 22.39
C THR A 29 -23.03 13.82 22.33
N LEU A 30 -24.08 13.01 22.27
CA LEU A 30 -23.95 11.56 22.17
C LEU A 30 -23.33 11.16 20.82
N GLU A 31 -23.76 11.79 19.73
CA GLU A 31 -23.20 11.58 18.39
C GLU A 31 -21.72 11.97 18.34
N ARG A 32 -21.35 13.12 18.92
CA ARG A 32 -19.93 13.52 19.05
C ARG A 32 -19.11 12.52 19.87
N GLN A 33 -19.63 12.05 21.00
CA GLN A 33 -18.93 11.07 21.83
C GLN A 33 -18.76 9.74 21.10
N ALA A 34 -19.79 9.26 20.42
CA ALA A 34 -19.72 8.04 19.60
C ALA A 34 -18.71 8.18 18.46
N ALA A 35 -18.70 9.32 17.76
CA ALA A 35 -17.74 9.61 16.71
C ALA A 35 -16.29 9.64 17.24
N LEU A 36 -16.05 10.26 18.40
CA LEU A 36 -14.73 10.29 19.03
C LEU A 36 -14.26 8.89 19.46
N GLN A 37 -15.16 8.05 19.98
CA GLN A 37 -14.83 6.67 20.33
C GLN A 37 -14.50 5.84 19.09
N ASP A 38 -15.29 5.95 18.02
CA ASP A 38 -15.03 5.27 16.75
C ASP A 38 -13.69 5.70 16.14
N MET A 39 -13.39 7.01 16.14
CA MET A 39 -12.09 7.53 15.71
C MET A 39 -10.94 6.93 16.54
N LYS A 40 -11.08 6.86 17.86
CA LYS A 40 -10.05 6.30 18.75
C LYS A 40 -9.81 4.82 18.45
N GLN A 41 -10.87 4.03 18.31
CA GLN A 41 -10.77 2.60 17.96
C GLN A 41 -10.11 2.38 16.59
N LYS A 42 -10.49 3.17 15.58
CA LYS A 42 -9.86 3.12 14.25
C LYS A 42 -8.37 3.48 14.31
N HIS A 43 -8.01 4.49 15.08
CA HIS A 43 -6.62 4.90 15.25
C HIS A 43 -5.79 3.81 15.96
N GLU A 44 -6.31 3.20 17.02
CA GLU A 44 -5.64 2.10 17.73
C GLU A 44 -5.45 0.88 16.82
N SER A 45 -6.49 0.50 16.07
CA SER A 45 -6.43 -0.59 15.09
C SER A 45 -5.38 -0.34 14.00
N GLN A 46 -5.36 0.87 13.43
CA GLN A 46 -4.37 1.27 12.42
C GLN A 46 -2.95 1.26 12.98
N THR A 47 -2.76 1.72 14.22
CA THR A 47 -1.45 1.76 14.88
C THR A 47 -0.90 0.36 15.08
N LEU A 48 -1.73 -0.55 15.61
CA LEU A 48 -1.39 -1.96 15.80
C LEU A 48 -1.03 -2.62 14.46
N LEU A 49 -1.86 -2.42 13.44
CA LEU A 49 -1.63 -2.94 12.09
C LEU A 49 -0.30 -2.45 11.52
N ASN A 50 -0.04 -1.14 11.59
CA ASN A 50 1.19 -0.55 11.07
C ASN A 50 2.43 -1.09 11.78
N GLN A 51 2.37 -1.26 13.11
CA GLN A 51 3.46 -1.84 13.88
C GLN A 51 3.71 -3.30 13.50
N ALA A 52 2.67 -4.14 13.51
CA ALA A 52 2.79 -5.55 13.17
C ALA A 52 3.28 -5.79 11.74
N VAL A 53 2.79 -5.00 10.78
CA VAL A 53 3.26 -5.01 9.38
C VAL A 53 4.73 -4.61 9.29
N SER A 54 5.14 -3.58 10.04
CA SER A 54 6.54 -3.13 10.04
C SER A 54 7.45 -4.22 10.60
N GLU A 55 7.09 -4.83 11.73
CA GLU A 55 7.80 -5.97 12.31
C GLU A 55 7.90 -7.13 11.32
N TYR A 56 6.79 -7.53 10.70
CA TYR A 56 6.76 -8.61 9.72
C TYR A 56 7.70 -8.36 8.54
N LEU A 57 7.68 -7.15 7.98
CA LEU A 57 8.52 -6.79 6.84
C LEU A 57 10.01 -6.65 7.15
N THR A 58 10.40 -6.60 8.42
CA THR A 58 11.84 -6.73 8.78
C THR A 58 12.36 -8.15 8.56
N THR A 59 11.47 -9.15 8.65
CA THR A 59 11.83 -10.57 8.52
C THR A 59 11.60 -11.11 7.12
N VAL A 60 10.56 -10.65 6.43
CA VAL A 60 10.20 -11.09 5.07
C VAL A 60 10.15 -9.88 4.14
N HIS A 61 10.81 -9.96 2.98
CA HIS A 61 10.78 -8.89 1.97
C HIS A 61 10.13 -9.33 0.65
N PRO A 62 8.79 -9.46 0.59
CA PRO A 62 8.09 -10.03 -0.56
C PRO A 62 7.89 -8.99 -1.68
N SER A 63 8.99 -8.43 -2.22
CA SER A 63 8.96 -7.35 -3.23
C SER A 63 8.17 -7.69 -4.51
N PHE A 64 7.94 -8.98 -4.78
CA PHE A 64 7.08 -9.43 -5.86
C PHE A 64 5.60 -9.02 -5.70
N LEU A 65 5.13 -8.76 -4.47
CA LEU A 65 3.78 -8.24 -4.19
C LEU A 65 3.54 -6.85 -4.79
N LEU A 66 4.60 -6.08 -5.07
CA LEU A 66 4.50 -4.80 -5.77
C LEU A 66 4.08 -4.98 -7.25
N HIS A 67 3.88 -6.21 -7.71
CA HIS A 67 3.20 -6.50 -8.96
C HIS A 67 1.67 -6.35 -8.82
N PRO A 68 0.99 -5.56 -9.67
CA PRO A 68 -0.47 -5.38 -9.66
C PRO A 68 -1.25 -6.69 -9.59
N ASP A 69 -0.96 -7.61 -10.51
CA ASP A 69 -1.67 -8.89 -10.58
C ASP A 69 -1.46 -9.78 -9.34
N VAL A 70 -0.31 -9.68 -8.68
CA VAL A 70 0.00 -10.48 -7.48
C VAL A 70 -0.80 -9.95 -6.30
N HIS A 71 -0.75 -8.64 -6.00
CA HIS A 71 -1.49 -8.14 -4.84
C HIS A 71 -3.00 -8.19 -5.05
N ARG A 72 -3.50 -8.05 -6.28
CA ARG A 72 -4.93 -8.30 -6.59
C ARG A 72 -5.32 -9.74 -6.30
N ALA A 73 -4.48 -10.71 -6.69
CA ALA A 73 -4.72 -12.10 -6.36
C ALA A 73 -4.71 -12.34 -4.85
N VAL A 74 -3.78 -11.71 -4.11
CA VAL A 74 -3.78 -11.76 -2.64
C VAL A 74 -5.05 -11.16 -2.05
N LEU A 75 -5.49 -10.00 -2.53
CA LEU A 75 -6.73 -9.36 -2.07
C LEU A 75 -7.93 -10.28 -2.25
N ASN A 76 -8.07 -10.89 -3.43
CA ASN A 76 -9.15 -11.83 -3.70
C ASN A 76 -9.11 -13.05 -2.76
N MET A 77 -7.92 -13.53 -2.38
CA MET A 77 -7.80 -14.62 -1.40
C MET A 77 -8.17 -14.16 0.02
N LEU A 78 -7.89 -12.91 0.39
CA LEU A 78 -8.33 -12.34 1.67
C LEU A 78 -9.86 -12.25 1.73
N PHE A 79 -10.50 -11.78 0.65
CA PHE A 79 -11.97 -11.76 0.56
C PHE A 79 -12.58 -13.17 0.54
N ALA A 80 -12.03 -14.09 -0.24
CA ALA A 80 -12.51 -15.48 -0.27
C ALA A 80 -12.37 -16.16 1.11
N ARG A 81 -11.37 -15.78 1.90
CA ARG A 81 -11.23 -16.23 3.29
C ARG A 81 -12.36 -15.69 4.17
N SER A 82 -12.66 -14.39 4.10
CA SER A 82 -13.69 -13.78 4.96
C SER A 82 -15.10 -14.21 4.59
N GLU A 83 -15.35 -14.48 3.31
CA GLU A 83 -16.61 -15.02 2.80
C GLU A 83 -16.75 -16.55 2.98
N GLY A 84 -15.66 -17.25 3.31
CA GLY A 84 -15.63 -18.72 3.39
C GLY A 84 -15.72 -19.42 2.02
N THR A 85 -15.56 -18.69 0.92
CA THR A 85 -15.75 -19.14 -0.47
C THR A 85 -14.41 -19.41 -1.14
N PHE A 86 -13.64 -20.40 -0.65
CA PHE A 86 -12.37 -20.73 -1.29
C PHE A 86 -12.57 -21.63 -2.52
N SER A 87 -12.35 -21.10 -3.74
CA SER A 87 -12.27 -21.90 -4.96
C SER A 87 -10.94 -21.67 -5.70
N MET A 88 -10.22 -22.76 -6.02
CA MET A 88 -9.02 -22.70 -6.86
C MET A 88 -9.36 -23.01 -8.31
N SER A 89 -9.01 -22.08 -9.21
CA SER A 89 -9.02 -22.33 -10.65
C SER A 89 -7.78 -23.13 -11.07
N ILE A 90 -7.98 -24.10 -11.97
CA ILE A 90 -6.93 -24.96 -12.55
C ILE A 90 -5.97 -24.16 -13.47
N SER A 91 -6.32 -22.95 -13.91
CA SER A 91 -5.50 -22.12 -14.81
C SER A 91 -4.82 -20.94 -14.09
N MET A 92 -3.91 -21.21 -13.17
CA MET A 92 -3.17 -20.14 -12.47
C MET A 92 -1.97 -19.64 -13.29
N THR A 93 -1.85 -18.31 -13.45
CA THR A 93 -0.64 -17.68 -14.00
C THR A 93 0.56 -17.84 -13.03
N LYS A 94 1.78 -17.55 -13.50
CA LYS A 94 2.99 -17.61 -12.66
C LYS A 94 2.87 -16.67 -11.46
N GLU A 95 2.31 -15.48 -11.68
CA GLU A 95 2.06 -14.45 -10.69
C GLU A 95 1.02 -14.90 -9.65
N MET A 96 -0.07 -15.53 -10.09
CA MET A 96 -1.08 -16.09 -9.19
C MET A 96 -0.51 -17.23 -8.34
N ARG A 97 0.33 -18.10 -8.90
CA ARG A 97 1.00 -19.17 -8.13
C ARG A 97 1.93 -18.60 -7.06
N LYS A 98 2.64 -17.51 -7.35
CA LYS A 98 3.45 -16.80 -6.34
C LYS A 98 2.57 -16.20 -5.25
N ALA A 99 1.48 -15.55 -5.61
CA ALA A 99 0.52 -15.01 -4.66
C ALA A 99 -0.01 -16.10 -3.73
N TYR A 100 -0.41 -17.24 -4.30
CA TYR A 100 -0.93 -18.39 -3.57
C TYR A 100 0.07 -18.98 -2.59
N SER A 101 1.30 -19.26 -3.07
CA SER A 101 2.36 -19.80 -2.21
C SER A 101 2.68 -18.84 -1.07
N PHE A 102 2.79 -17.55 -1.35
CA PHE A 102 3.01 -16.52 -0.33
C PHE A 102 1.86 -16.46 0.68
N TYR A 103 0.62 -16.49 0.19
CA TYR A 103 -0.55 -16.44 1.05
C TYR A 103 -0.56 -17.59 2.04
N HIS A 104 -0.34 -18.82 1.58
CA HIS A 104 -0.42 -20.00 2.43
C HIS A 104 0.79 -20.21 3.33
N ASN A 105 2.00 -19.89 2.85
CA ASN A 105 3.24 -20.19 3.58
C ASN A 105 3.61 -19.08 4.56
N ASP A 106 3.43 -17.81 4.17
CA ASP A 106 3.97 -16.67 4.92
C ASP A 106 2.85 -15.78 5.49
N LEU A 107 1.88 -15.41 4.65
CA LEU A 107 0.86 -14.42 5.03
C LEU A 107 -0.19 -14.98 5.99
N LYS A 108 -0.64 -16.22 5.79
CA LYS A 108 -1.68 -16.84 6.61
C LYS A 108 -1.25 -16.99 8.07
N PRO A 109 -0.05 -17.50 8.42
CA PRO A 109 0.44 -17.48 9.79
C PRO A 109 0.50 -16.07 10.39
N PHE A 110 0.97 -15.09 9.60
CA PHE A 110 1.02 -13.70 10.04
C PHE A 110 -0.38 -13.13 10.35
N ILE A 111 -1.38 -13.42 9.51
CA ILE A 111 -2.77 -13.01 9.74
C ILE A 111 -3.31 -13.61 11.04
N VAL A 112 -3.05 -14.88 11.31
CA VAL A 112 -3.48 -15.53 12.57
C VAL A 112 -2.86 -14.82 13.77
N ALA A 113 -1.55 -14.58 13.76
CA ALA A 113 -0.86 -13.86 14.84
C ALA A 113 -1.36 -12.41 14.99
N LEU A 114 -1.73 -11.76 13.88
CA LEU A 114 -2.29 -10.41 13.88
C LEU A 114 -3.71 -10.38 14.49
N GLU A 115 -4.52 -11.39 14.19
CA GLU A 115 -5.86 -11.55 14.78
C GLU A 115 -5.80 -11.86 16.28
N GLU A 116 -4.83 -12.68 16.71
CA GLU A 116 -4.56 -12.93 18.13
C GLU A 116 -4.13 -11.66 18.90
N ARG A 117 -3.47 -10.71 18.21
CA ARG A 117 -3.14 -9.39 18.76
C ARG A 117 -4.35 -8.44 18.83
N GLY A 118 -5.51 -8.83 18.31
CA GLY A 118 -6.76 -8.09 18.42
C GLY A 118 -7.19 -7.33 17.16
N PHE A 119 -6.46 -7.45 16.04
CA PHE A 119 -6.89 -6.86 14.77
C PHE A 119 -7.91 -7.77 14.06
N ARG A 120 -9.00 -7.21 13.56
CA ARG A 120 -10.01 -7.98 12.82
C ARG A 120 -9.78 -7.82 11.32
N LEU A 121 -9.38 -8.90 10.63
CA LEU A 121 -9.16 -8.85 9.18
C LEU A 121 -10.47 -8.77 8.39
N ASN A 122 -11.52 -9.48 8.83
CA ASN A 122 -12.81 -9.49 8.14
C ASN A 122 -13.41 -8.09 8.07
N GLY A 123 -13.68 -7.61 6.86
CA GLY A 123 -14.16 -6.24 6.58
C GLY A 123 -13.07 -5.18 6.57
N ASN A 124 -11.80 -5.55 6.80
CA ASN A 124 -10.62 -4.68 6.76
C ASN A 124 -9.53 -5.22 5.82
N GLU A 125 -9.88 -6.06 4.85
CA GLU A 125 -8.94 -6.73 3.93
C GLU A 125 -8.17 -5.71 3.08
N GLU A 126 -8.88 -4.70 2.56
CA GLU A 126 -8.26 -3.62 1.79
C GLU A 126 -7.35 -2.76 2.65
N LEU A 127 -7.77 -2.44 3.88
CA LEU A 127 -6.98 -1.66 4.83
C LEU A 127 -5.68 -2.39 5.18
N PHE A 128 -5.80 -3.67 5.49
CA PHE A 128 -4.67 -4.57 5.76
C PHE A 128 -3.70 -4.60 4.58
N LEU A 129 -4.19 -4.92 3.38
CA LEU A 129 -3.33 -5.07 2.21
C LEU A 129 -2.71 -3.73 1.80
N THR A 130 -3.46 -2.63 1.88
CA THR A 130 -2.94 -1.29 1.57
C THR A 130 -1.85 -0.88 2.55
N SER A 131 -2.02 -1.15 3.84
CA SER A 131 -1.00 -0.90 4.87
C SER A 131 0.25 -1.74 4.62
N LEU A 132 0.08 -3.04 4.33
CA LEU A 132 1.16 -3.95 3.96
C LEU A 132 1.94 -3.48 2.72
N LEU A 133 1.24 -3.13 1.65
CA LEU A 133 1.87 -2.69 0.40
C LEU A 133 2.58 -1.34 0.55
N THR A 134 1.97 -0.40 1.28
CA THR A 134 2.57 0.91 1.54
C THR A 134 3.88 0.74 2.29
N LYS A 135 3.87 -0.06 3.36
CA LYS A 135 5.07 -0.28 4.17
C LYS A 135 6.13 -1.12 3.46
N LEU A 136 5.71 -2.04 2.59
CA LEU A 136 6.61 -2.76 1.69
C LEU A 136 7.28 -1.82 0.69
N ARG A 137 6.55 -0.87 0.09
CA ARG A 137 7.13 0.13 -0.82
C ARG A 137 8.17 0.99 -0.14
N GLU A 138 7.84 1.51 1.05
CA GLU A 138 8.78 2.31 1.84
C GLU A 138 10.05 1.51 2.19
N THR A 139 9.87 0.29 2.68
CA THR A 139 10.99 -0.60 3.04
C THR A 139 11.85 -0.95 1.82
N ASN A 140 11.21 -1.28 0.69
CA ASN A 140 11.88 -1.57 -0.56
C ASN A 140 12.64 -0.36 -1.11
N TYR A 141 12.05 0.83 -1.02
CA TYR A 141 12.71 2.06 -1.42
C TYR A 141 13.95 2.33 -0.56
N ARG A 142 13.81 2.29 0.77
CA ARG A 142 14.92 2.48 1.71
C ARG A 142 16.06 1.50 1.43
N MET A 143 15.76 0.21 1.35
CA MET A 143 16.78 -0.83 1.11
C MET A 143 17.50 -0.64 -0.23
N LEU A 144 16.79 -0.32 -1.31
CA LEU A 144 17.41 -0.16 -2.63
C LEU A 144 18.14 1.18 -2.76
N SER A 145 17.67 2.25 -2.09
CA SER A 145 18.39 3.50 -1.94
C SER A 145 19.69 3.32 -1.16
N GLU A 146 19.68 2.58 -0.05
CA GLU A 146 20.89 2.25 0.72
C GLU A 146 21.86 1.41 -0.11
N ARG A 147 21.35 0.44 -0.88
CA ARG A 147 22.17 -0.46 -1.69
C ARG A 147 22.83 0.22 -2.88
N TYR A 148 22.12 1.10 -3.58
CA TYR A 148 22.58 1.70 -4.83
C TYR A 148 23.05 3.14 -4.71
N GLY A 149 22.77 3.80 -3.57
CA GLY A 149 23.09 5.20 -3.33
C GLY A 149 22.33 6.15 -4.25
N ASP A 150 22.78 7.40 -4.28
CA ASP A 150 22.27 8.39 -5.22
C ASP A 150 23.02 8.31 -6.56
N PHE A 151 22.41 7.68 -7.56
CA PHE A 151 23.02 7.49 -8.88
C PHE A 151 22.42 8.33 -10.01
N ILE A 152 21.47 9.24 -9.70
CA ILE A 152 20.81 10.11 -10.69
C ILE A 152 20.68 11.54 -10.14
N SER A 153 21.22 12.50 -10.88
CA SER A 153 21.07 13.93 -10.59
C SER A 153 19.74 14.47 -11.14
N ILE A 154 19.22 15.54 -10.50
CA ILE A 154 17.89 16.12 -10.82
C ILE A 154 17.80 16.65 -12.26
N GLU A 155 18.91 17.13 -12.82
CA GLU A 155 18.97 17.72 -14.15
C GLU A 155 19.15 16.68 -15.28
N MET A 156 19.22 15.39 -14.94
CA MET A 156 19.47 14.34 -15.93
C MET A 156 18.26 14.10 -16.81
N SER A 157 18.51 13.84 -18.09
CA SER A 157 17.47 13.35 -18.99
C SER A 157 17.01 11.94 -18.56
N LEU A 158 15.78 11.60 -18.93
CA LEU A 158 15.24 10.25 -18.72
C LEU A 158 16.12 9.15 -19.34
N SER A 159 16.70 9.43 -20.52
CA SER A 159 17.60 8.50 -21.21
C SER A 159 18.86 8.23 -20.40
N ASP A 160 19.47 9.28 -19.83
CA ASP A 160 20.67 9.14 -19.00
C ASP A 160 20.34 8.44 -17.68
N ALA A 161 19.18 8.72 -17.09
CA ALA A 161 18.70 8.03 -15.90
C ALA A 161 18.52 6.52 -16.15
N PHE A 162 17.98 6.13 -17.32
CA PHE A 162 17.91 4.73 -17.73
C PHE A 162 19.30 4.12 -17.88
N TYR A 163 20.22 4.82 -18.55
CA TYR A 163 21.60 4.35 -18.69
C TYR A 163 22.23 4.06 -17.32
N ARG A 164 22.14 5.01 -16.37
CA ARG A 164 22.66 4.84 -15.01
C ARG A 164 22.00 3.67 -14.28
N TYR A 165 20.69 3.50 -14.41
CA TYR A 165 19.98 2.35 -13.86
C TYR A 165 20.54 1.01 -14.38
N PHE A 166 20.77 0.89 -15.69
CA PHE A 166 21.35 -0.32 -16.29
C PHE A 166 22.80 -0.57 -15.84
N VAL A 167 23.56 0.48 -15.50
CA VAL A 167 24.93 0.37 -14.98
C VAL A 167 24.94 -0.09 -13.53
N VAL A 168 24.06 0.46 -12.69
CA VAL A 168 24.07 0.23 -11.23
C VAL A 168 23.30 -1.03 -10.83
N VAL A 169 22.18 -1.33 -11.50
CA VAL A 169 21.31 -2.45 -11.12
C VAL A 169 21.75 -3.76 -11.80
N PRO A 170 21.96 -4.85 -11.02
CA PRO A 170 22.33 -6.17 -11.56
C PRO A 170 21.31 -6.69 -12.56
N ARG A 171 21.79 -7.37 -13.59
CA ARG A 171 21.02 -7.74 -14.80
C ARG A 171 19.78 -8.58 -14.47
N GLU A 172 19.92 -9.52 -13.56
CA GLU A 172 18.90 -10.42 -13.05
C GLU A 172 17.74 -9.68 -12.39
N SER A 173 18.02 -8.54 -11.74
CA SER A 173 17.03 -7.79 -10.96
C SER A 173 16.39 -6.61 -11.70
N ARG A 174 16.92 -6.18 -12.86
CA ARG A 174 16.46 -4.97 -13.60
C ARG A 174 14.96 -4.96 -13.96
N PHE A 175 14.32 -6.11 -13.98
CA PHE A 175 12.91 -6.24 -14.34
C PHE A 175 12.04 -6.87 -13.24
N GLU A 176 12.62 -7.04 -12.05
CA GLU A 176 11.89 -7.49 -10.86
C GLU A 176 10.92 -6.42 -10.39
N SER A 177 9.85 -6.86 -9.73
CA SER A 177 8.79 -5.96 -9.26
C SER A 177 9.32 -4.86 -8.34
N GLY A 178 10.18 -5.23 -7.38
CA GLY A 178 10.77 -4.32 -6.42
C GLY A 178 11.64 -3.25 -7.08
N HIS A 179 12.52 -3.64 -8.00
CA HIS A 179 13.42 -2.69 -8.66
C HIS A 179 12.70 -1.77 -9.65
N LEU A 180 11.64 -2.24 -10.29
CA LEU A 180 10.81 -1.40 -11.17
C LEU A 180 9.99 -0.38 -10.37
N ASP A 181 9.41 -0.79 -9.24
CA ASP A 181 8.65 0.09 -8.33
C ASP A 181 9.57 1.13 -7.68
N PHE A 182 10.74 0.70 -7.21
CA PHE A 182 11.80 1.59 -6.73
C PHE A 182 12.19 2.61 -7.77
N PHE A 183 12.51 2.16 -9.01
CA PHE A 183 13.02 3.07 -10.02
C PHE A 183 11.98 4.11 -10.46
N ALA A 184 10.71 3.71 -10.59
CA ALA A 184 9.63 4.64 -10.85
C ALA A 184 9.51 5.69 -9.73
N THR A 185 9.52 5.27 -8.47
CA THR A 185 9.48 6.17 -7.30
C THR A 185 10.70 7.09 -7.26
N TYR A 186 11.88 6.56 -7.60
CA TYR A 186 13.14 7.29 -7.62
C TYR A 186 13.13 8.42 -8.65
N LEU A 187 12.66 8.15 -9.87
CA LEU A 187 12.51 9.16 -10.92
C LEU A 187 11.49 10.24 -10.53
N ASN A 188 10.38 9.85 -9.89
CA ASN A 188 9.39 10.79 -9.38
C ASN A 188 9.99 11.74 -8.34
N HIS A 189 10.78 11.21 -7.38
CA HIS A 189 11.47 12.04 -6.38
C HIS A 189 12.48 13.00 -7.02
N LYS A 190 13.14 12.58 -8.10
CA LYS A 190 14.09 13.40 -8.85
C LYS A 190 13.42 14.37 -9.83
N LYS A 191 12.08 14.36 -9.95
CA LYS A 191 11.30 15.20 -10.88
C LYS A 191 11.73 15.04 -12.36
N ILE A 192 12.26 13.87 -12.72
CA ILE A 192 12.69 13.57 -14.09
C ILE A 192 11.50 13.16 -14.96
N GLU A 193 10.44 12.62 -14.34
CA GLU A 193 9.21 12.21 -15.03
C GLU A 193 7.99 12.45 -14.14
N ASP A 194 6.84 12.60 -14.79
CA ASP A 194 5.55 12.76 -14.12
C ASP A 194 5.03 11.44 -13.56
N PHE A 195 4.34 11.50 -12.42
CA PHE A 195 3.87 10.42 -11.54
C PHE A 195 3.02 9.29 -12.20
N THR A 196 2.78 9.35 -13.51
CA THR A 196 1.81 8.51 -14.23
C THR A 196 2.33 7.15 -14.69
N TRP A 197 3.59 6.82 -14.44
CA TRP A 197 4.17 5.61 -15.01
C TRP A 197 3.82 4.35 -14.22
N THR A 198 2.88 3.59 -14.76
CA THR A 198 2.63 2.22 -14.29
C THR A 198 3.87 1.36 -14.47
N LYS A 199 4.04 0.36 -13.60
CA LYS A 199 5.12 -0.62 -13.70
C LYS A 199 5.26 -1.25 -15.10
N ASN A 200 4.15 -1.55 -15.76
CA ASN A 200 4.16 -2.13 -17.11
C ASN A 200 4.68 -1.12 -18.14
N LYS A 201 4.31 0.16 -18.00
CA LYS A 201 4.89 1.24 -18.81
C LYS A 201 6.39 1.36 -18.57
N MET A 202 6.84 1.38 -17.32
CA MET A 202 8.27 1.43 -16.96
C MET A 202 9.06 0.26 -17.56
N LYS A 203 8.56 -0.97 -17.37
CA LYS A 203 9.17 -2.18 -17.92
C LYS A 203 9.26 -2.13 -19.45
N ARG A 204 8.22 -1.64 -20.13
CA ARG A 204 8.20 -1.49 -21.58
C ARG A 204 9.26 -0.47 -22.05
N GLN A 205 9.34 0.68 -21.39
CA GLN A 205 10.31 1.73 -21.70
C GLN A 205 11.75 1.24 -21.50
N LEU A 206 12.06 0.62 -20.36
CA LEU A 206 13.39 0.04 -20.11
C LEU A 206 13.77 -1.04 -21.13
N ARG A 207 12.81 -1.88 -21.55
CA ARG A 207 13.06 -2.88 -22.61
C ARG A 207 13.32 -2.24 -23.96
N GLN A 208 12.58 -1.20 -24.32
CA GLN A 208 12.77 -0.46 -25.56
C GLN A 208 14.14 0.21 -25.57
N PHE A 209 14.52 0.86 -24.47
CA PHE A 209 15.82 1.47 -24.29
C PHE A 209 16.96 0.44 -24.40
N ALA A 210 16.84 -0.72 -23.74
CA ALA A 210 17.82 -1.80 -23.82
C ALA A 210 17.97 -2.38 -25.23
N LYS A 211 16.90 -2.43 -26.02
CA LYS A 211 16.94 -2.87 -27.42
C LYS A 211 17.71 -1.88 -28.30
N GLN A 212 17.52 -0.58 -28.08
CA GLN A 212 18.24 0.49 -28.79
C GLN A 212 19.73 0.51 -28.41
N HIS A 213 20.06 0.19 -27.16
CA HIS A 213 21.42 0.18 -26.64
C HIS A 213 21.94 -1.24 -26.41
N LYS A 214 22.14 -2.01 -27.51
CA LYS A 214 22.55 -3.43 -27.48
C LYS A 214 23.79 -3.74 -26.62
N HIS A 215 24.68 -2.77 -26.42
CA HIS A 215 25.88 -2.92 -25.58
C HIS A 215 25.54 -3.00 -24.08
N LEU A 216 24.45 -2.40 -23.61
CA LEU A 216 23.97 -2.52 -22.22
C LEU A 216 23.40 -3.91 -21.90
N SER A 217 23.05 -4.67 -22.95
CA SER A 217 22.64 -6.08 -22.86
C SER A 217 23.83 -7.04 -22.82
N ARG A 218 25.02 -6.62 -23.28
CA ARG A 218 26.23 -7.45 -23.44
C ARG A 218 27.37 -7.14 -22.47
N LYS A 219 27.65 -5.87 -22.14
CA LYS A 219 28.88 -5.45 -21.44
C LYS A 219 28.99 -5.77 -19.95
N THR A 220 27.95 -6.31 -19.31
CA THR A 220 28.02 -6.62 -17.86
C THR A 220 28.70 -7.96 -17.55
N SER A 221 28.94 -8.81 -18.56
CA SER A 221 29.71 -10.05 -18.38
C SER A 221 31.20 -9.79 -18.15
N ASP A 222 31.77 -8.78 -18.81
CA ASP A 222 33.22 -8.56 -18.82
C ASP A 222 33.72 -7.79 -17.58
N GLN A 223 32.87 -6.95 -16.96
CA GLN A 223 33.25 -6.19 -15.76
C GLN A 223 33.10 -6.97 -14.43
N GLN A 224 32.39 -8.10 -14.42
CA GLN A 224 32.36 -8.99 -13.25
C GLN A 224 33.50 -10.00 -13.24
N LEU A 225 34.08 -10.34 -14.40
CA LEU A 225 35.29 -11.18 -14.49
C LEU A 225 36.57 -10.41 -14.13
N ALA A 226 36.59 -9.08 -14.31
CA ALA A 226 37.76 -8.24 -13.99
C ALA A 226 37.89 -7.84 -12.50
N LYS A 227 36.93 -8.23 -11.64
CA LYS A 227 36.99 -8.00 -10.18
C LYS A 227 37.19 -9.28 -9.37
N LEU A 228 37.40 -10.42 -10.04
CA LEU A 228 37.73 -11.72 -9.46
C LEU A 228 39.06 -12.29 -9.99
N GLY A 229 39.87 -11.45 -10.63
CA GLY A 229 41.24 -11.74 -11.06
C GLY A 229 42.24 -10.87 -10.33
#